data_AF-A0A7Y3PBR9-F1
#
_entry.id   AF-A0A7Y3PBR9-F1
#
_cell.length_a   1.000
_cell.length_b   1.000
_cell.length_c   1.000
_cell.angle_alpha   90.00
_cell.angle_beta   90.00
_cell.angle_gamma   90.00
#
_symmetry.space_group_name_H-M   'P 1'
#
loop_
_entity.id
_entity.type
_entity.pdbx_description
1 polymer ?
#
loop_
_entity_poly.entity_id
_entity_poly.type
_entity_poly.pdbx_seq_one_letter_code
_entity_poly.pdbx_strand_id
1 'polypeptide(L)' 'MKLLLRKGGAWELSPAYDLTFAHQPDGEWTHQHLMSVNGKFSGITRADCLALANRFGIGEAPSILKAVREAISLNSSVAL' A
#
# COMPACT_ATOMS: atom_id res chain seq x y z
N MET A 1 2.36 -11.23 6.93
CA MET A 1 3.24 -11.47 5.76
C MET A 1 3.13 -12.94 5.39
N LYS A 2 2.81 -13.29 4.13
CA LYS A 2 2.84 -14.68 3.63
C LYS A 2 3.91 -14.81 2.54
N LEU A 3 4.54 -15.98 2.48
CA LEU A 3 5.59 -16.33 1.53
C LEU A 3 5.24 -17.65 0.83
N LEU A 4 5.66 -17.81 -0.41
CA LEU A 4 5.58 -19.05 -1.18
C LEU A 4 6.96 -19.69 -1.26
N LEU A 5 7.01 -21.02 -1.18
CA LEU A 5 8.21 -21.81 -1.45
C LEU A 5 7.86 -22.90 -2.45
N ARG A 6 8.35 -22.78 -3.68
CA ARG A 6 8.23 -23.83 -4.69
C ARG A 6 9.26 -24.92 -4.41
N LYS A 7 8.92 -26.17 -4.72
CA LYS A 7 9.85 -27.29 -4.57
C LYS A 7 11.14 -27.00 -5.37
N GLY A 8 12.27 -26.89 -4.68
CA GLY A 8 13.57 -26.56 -5.27
C GLY A 8 13.77 -25.07 -5.64
N GLY A 9 12.84 -24.19 -5.27
CA GLY A 9 12.92 -22.74 -5.53
C GLY A 9 13.34 -21.91 -4.32
N ALA A 10 13.43 -20.60 -4.52
CA ALA A 10 13.64 -19.62 -3.46
C ALA A 10 12.30 -19.18 -2.84
N TRP A 11 12.37 -18.56 -1.66
CA TRP A 11 11.23 -17.89 -1.05
C TRP A 11 10.81 -16.68 -1.88
N GLU A 12 9.52 -16.56 -2.17
CA GLU A 12 8.92 -15.42 -2.86
C GLU A 12 7.73 -14.87 -2.06
N LEU A 13 7.38 -13.60 -2.25
CA LEU A 13 6.16 -13.04 -1.66
C LEU A 13 4.94 -13.69 -2.31
N SER A 14 3.95 -14.07 -1.49
CA SER A 14 2.65 -14.47 -2.06
C SER A 14 1.94 -13.24 -2.62
N PRO A 15 1.07 -13.40 -3.64
CA PRO A 15 0.17 -12.32 -4.07
C PRO A 15 -0.60 -11.72 -2.88
N ALA A 16 -0.93 -10.43 -2.97
CA ALA A 16 -1.83 -9.81 -2.00
C ALA A 16 -3.23 -10.41 -2.12
N TYR A 17 -3.84 -10.73 -0.97
CA TYR A 17 -5.19 -11.26 -0.85
C TYR A 17 -5.93 -10.47 0.25
N ASP A 18 -7.23 -10.68 0.38
CA ASP A 18 -8.11 -9.96 1.32
C ASP A 18 -8.10 -8.43 1.18
N LEU A 19 -8.06 -7.92 -0.06
CA LEU A 19 -8.23 -6.50 -0.35
C LEU A 19 -9.70 -6.11 -0.16
N THR A 20 -10.02 -5.44 0.94
CA THR A 20 -11.36 -4.91 1.25
C THR A 20 -11.28 -3.43 1.60
N PHE A 21 -12.32 -2.66 1.22
CA PHE A 21 -12.48 -1.29 1.71
C PHE A 21 -13.23 -1.33 3.04
N ALA A 22 -12.46 -1.30 4.13
CA ALA A 22 -12.99 -1.29 5.49
C ALA A 22 -12.58 0.01 6.17
N HIS A 23 -13.32 1.09 5.90
CA HIS A 23 -13.14 2.38 6.56
C HIS A 23 -14.43 2.81 7.26
N GLN A 24 -14.37 2.94 8.58
CA GLN A 24 -15.46 3.43 9.42
C GLN A 24 -14.92 4.55 10.31
N PRO A 25 -15.21 5.83 10.04
CA PRO A 25 -14.64 6.96 10.77
C PRO A 25 -14.86 6.90 12.30
N ASP A 26 -16.03 6.43 12.73
CA ASP A 26 -16.37 6.28 14.15
C ASP A 26 -16.07 4.87 14.69
N GLY A 27 -15.45 4.02 13.88
CA GLY A 27 -15.16 2.64 14.22
C GLY A 27 -13.88 2.52 15.05
N GLU A 28 -13.94 1.75 16.14
CA GLU A 28 -12.78 1.54 17.01
C GLU A 28 -11.54 1.02 16.27
N TRP A 29 -11.74 0.19 15.25
CA TRP A 29 -10.67 -0.57 14.60
C TRP A 29 -10.27 -0.08 13.21
N THR A 30 -11.18 0.56 12.46
CA THR A 30 -11.01 0.88 11.03
C THR A 30 -11.18 2.38 10.70
N HIS A 31 -11.07 3.24 11.72
CA HIS A 31 -11.09 4.70 11.54
C HIS A 31 -9.83 5.25 10.86
N GLN A 32 -8.74 4.47 10.77
CA GLN A 32 -7.49 4.89 10.13
C GLN A 32 -6.77 3.70 9.46
N HIS A 33 -5.67 3.97 8.74
CA HIS A 33 -4.84 2.89 8.21
C HIS A 33 -4.29 2.03 9.35
N LEU A 34 -4.24 0.72 9.12
CA LEU A 34 -3.75 -0.24 10.13
C LEU A 34 -2.21 -0.32 10.19
N MET A 35 -1.52 0.21 9.18
CA MET A 35 -0.07 0.21 9.10
C MET A 35 0.43 1.63 8.86
N SER A 36 1.40 2.05 9.67
CA SER A 36 1.98 3.38 9.53
C SER A 36 2.85 3.49 8.28
N VAL A 37 2.79 4.64 7.62
CA VAL A 37 3.72 5.05 6.56
C VAL A 37 4.51 6.23 7.09
N ASN A 38 5.83 6.05 7.23
CA ASN A 38 6.70 7.07 7.81
C ASN A 38 6.22 7.57 9.20
N GLY A 39 5.69 6.66 10.03
CA GLY A 39 5.15 6.98 11.36
C GLY A 39 3.72 7.55 11.37
N LYS A 40 3.07 7.70 10.22
CA LYS A 40 1.70 8.24 10.11
C LYS A 40 0.68 7.15 9.78
N PHE A 41 -0.48 7.20 10.43
CA PHE A 41 -1.62 6.30 10.16
C PHE A 41 -2.75 6.97 9.36
N SER A 42 -2.70 8.29 9.20
CA SER A 42 -3.65 9.09 8.41
C SER A 42 -2.95 10.28 7.77
N GLY A 43 -3.59 10.94 6.79
CA GLY A 43 -3.02 12.10 6.10
C GLY A 43 -1.69 11.79 5.39
N ILE A 44 -1.52 10.56 4.91
CA ILE A 44 -0.28 10.07 4.30
C ILE A 44 -0.09 10.79 2.95
N THR A 45 1.04 11.47 2.79
CA THR A 45 1.35 12.24 1.59
C THR A 45 2.30 11.49 0.65
N ARG A 46 2.40 11.96 -0.59
CA ARG A 46 3.42 11.49 -1.54
C ARG A 46 4.84 11.63 -0.99
N ALA A 47 5.12 12.71 -0.24
CA ALA A 47 6.43 12.95 0.34
C ALA A 47 6.79 11.89 1.40
N ASP A 48 5.80 11.45 2.19
CA ASP A 48 5.99 10.37 3.17
C ASP A 48 6.39 9.05 2.50
N CYS A 49 5.71 8.70 1.40
CA CYS A 49 6.05 7.50 0.62
C CYS A 49 7.46 7.57 0.02
N LEU A 50 7.86 8.75 -0.50
CA LEU A 50 9.18 8.92 -1.10
C LEU A 50 10.32 8.94 -0.05
N ALA A 51 10.07 9.51 1.13
CA ALA A 51 11.02 9.45 2.24
C ALA A 51 11.28 8.00 2.67
N LEU A 52 10.22 7.18 2.75
CA LEU A 52 10.32 5.75 3.05
C LEU A 52 11.08 5.00 1.95
N ALA A 53 10.74 5.26 0.69
CA ALA A 53 11.41 4.66 -0.45
C ALA A 53 12.91 4.96 -0.47
N ASN A 54 13.30 6.21 -0.22
CA ASN A 54 14.71 6.59 -0.13
C ASN A 54 15.42 5.86 1.03
N ARG A 55 14.78 5.77 2.20
CA ARG A 55 15.32 5.07 3.37
C ARG A 55 15.59 3.59 3.11
N PHE A 56 14.73 2.93 2.33
CA PHE A 56 14.81 1.49 2.06
C PHE A 56 15.35 1.16 0.65
N GLY A 57 15.86 2.14 -0.09
CA GLY A 57 16.48 1.92 -1.40
C GLY A 57 15.50 1.53 -2.53
N ILE A 58 14.23 1.93 -2.44
CA ILE A 58 13.20 1.61 -3.44
C ILE A 58 13.21 2.68 -4.55
N GLY A 59 14.14 2.55 -5.51
CA GLY A 59 14.32 3.50 -6.60
C GLY A 59 13.10 3.65 -7.53
N GLU A 60 12.28 2.61 -7.64
CA GLU A 60 11.09 2.55 -8.51
C GLU A 60 9.86 3.24 -7.90
N ALA A 61 9.93 3.71 -6.64
CA ALA A 61 8.78 4.29 -5.97
C ALA A 61 8.10 5.44 -6.75
N PRO A 62 8.82 6.36 -7.43
CA PRO A 62 8.18 7.41 -8.21
C PRO A 62 7.30 6.89 -9.37
N SER A 63 7.74 5.85 -10.07
CA SER A 63 6.98 5.26 -11.19
C SER A 63 5.79 4.47 -10.70
N ILE A 64 5.96 3.69 -9.61
CA ILE A 64 4.86 2.95 -8.97
C ILE A 64 3.76 3.92 -8.50
N LEU A 65 4.12 5.01 -7.82
CA LEU A 65 3.16 6.01 -7.35
C LEU A 65 2.40 6.70 -8.51
N LYS A 66 3.07 6.90 -9.66
CA LYS A 66 2.44 7.43 -10.86
C LYS A 66 1.42 6.44 -11.42
N ALA A 67 1.80 5.17 -11.59
CA ALA A 67 0.93 4.12 -12.13
C ALA A 67 -0.33 3.91 -11.27
N VAL A 68 -0.19 3.93 -9.94
CA VAL A 68 -1.34 3.82 -9.02
C VAL A 68 -2.29 5.00 -9.16
N ARG A 69 -1.78 6.24 -9.24
CA ARG A 69 -2.61 7.43 -9.46
C ARG A 69 -3.37 7.39 -10.77
N GLU A 70 -2.70 6.93 -11.84
CA GLU A 70 -3.34 6.74 -13.14
C GLU A 70 -4.45 5.70 -13.04
N ALA A 71 -4.17 4.51 -12.49
CA ALA A 71 -5.17 3.45 -12.34
C ALA A 71 -6.43 3.88 -11.55
N ILE A 72 -6.26 4.70 -10.50
CA ILE A 72 -7.38 5.27 -9.73
C ILE A 72 -8.16 6.27 -10.58
N SER A 73 -7.48 7.17 -11.31
CA SER A 73 -8.14 8.17 -12.15
C SER A 73 -8.97 7.57 -13.29
N LEU A 74 -8.57 6.39 -13.80
CA LEU A 74 -9.32 5.67 -14.82
C LEU A 74 -10.60 5.00 -14.27
N ASN A 75 -10.68 4.76 -12.95
CA ASN A 75 -11.77 4.04 -12.29
C ASN A 75 -12.64 4.95 -11.42
N SER A 76 -13.01 6.13 -11.93
CA SER A 76 -13.81 7.14 -11.22
C SER A 76 -15.23 6.71 -10.80
N SER A 77 -15.65 5.48 -11.12
CA SER A 77 -16.91 4.88 -10.66
C SER A 77 -16.81 4.23 -9.27
N VAL A 78 -15.61 4.11 -8.71
CA VAL A 78 -15.43 3.71 -7.31
C VAL A 78 -15.58 4.96 -6.46
N ALA A 79 -16.83 5.28 -6.10
CA ALA A 79 -17.14 6.34 -5.15
C ALA A 79 -16.41 6.05 -3.82
N LEU A 80 -15.44 6.91 -3.49
CA LEU A 80 -14.89 7.08 -2.16
C LEU A 80 -15.69 8.16 -1.44
#